data_AF-A0ABD2AWP3-F1
#
_entry.id   AF-A0ABD2AWP3-F1
#
_cell.length_a   1.000
_cell.length_b   1.000
_cell.length_c   1.000
_cell.angle_alpha   90.00
_cell.angle_beta   90.00
_cell.angle_gamma   90.00
#
_symmetry.space_group_name_H-M   'P 1'
#
loop_
_entity.id
_entity.type
_entity.pdbx_description
1 polymer ?
#
loop_
_entity_poly.entity_id
_entity_poly.type
_entity_poly.pdbx_seq_one_letter_code
_entity_poly.pdbx_strand_id
1 'polypeptide(L)' 'EICPPENCLPEDQCSIKVKNGGTCTNGNKCCSVVKTEYRTHCRHFLGACLNKCTDRVWIREAVDCADNQRCCILI' A
#
# COMPACT_ATOMS: atom_id res chain seq x y z
N GLU A 1 10.16 -7.33 -13.44
CA GLU A 1 8.90 -7.40 -12.67
C GLU A 1 8.16 -6.08 -12.81
N ILE A 2 6.85 -6.13 -13.02
CA ILE A 2 6.01 -4.93 -13.16
C ILE A 2 5.71 -4.39 -11.76
N CYS A 3 5.90 -3.09 -11.54
CA CYS A 3 5.51 -2.50 -10.27
C CYS A 3 3.99 -2.49 -10.17
N PRO A 4 3.41 -2.95 -9.06
CA PRO A 4 1.97 -2.85 -8.90
C PRO A 4 1.51 -1.37 -8.99
N PRO A 5 0.43 -1.05 -9.74
CA PRO A 5 0.06 0.32 -10.10
C PRO A 5 -0.08 1.29 -8.93
N GLU A 6 -0.60 0.82 -7.80
CA GLU A 6 -0.83 1.60 -6.60
C GLU A 6 0.45 1.99 -5.83
N ASN A 7 1.60 1.38 -6.18
CA ASN A 7 2.94 1.75 -5.70
C ASN A 7 3.69 2.61 -6.73
N CYS A 8 3.13 2.86 -7.91
CA CYS A 8 3.70 3.75 -8.91
C CYS A 8 3.37 5.20 -8.57
N LEU A 9 4.16 5.77 -7.67
CA LEU A 9 3.92 7.09 -7.09
C LEU A 9 4.96 8.13 -7.52
N PRO A 10 4.60 9.42 -7.50
CA PRO A 10 5.56 10.51 -7.59
C PRO A 10 6.68 10.36 -6.55
N GLU A 11 7.87 10.84 -6.92
CA GLU A 11 9.07 10.68 -6.09
C GLU A 11 8.93 11.30 -4.70
N ASP A 12 8.23 12.42 -4.60
CA ASP A 12 7.96 13.16 -3.38
C ASP A 12 6.94 12.45 -2.46
N GLN A 13 6.18 11.47 -2.95
CA GLN A 13 5.23 10.70 -2.15
C GLN A 13 5.86 9.40 -1.59
N CYS A 14 7.08 9.09 -1.99
CA CYS A 14 7.76 7.86 -1.64
C CYS A 14 8.82 8.08 -0.56
N SER A 15 8.74 7.33 0.55
CA SER A 15 9.78 7.31 1.58
C SER A 15 10.97 6.47 1.17
N ILE A 16 10.71 5.28 0.61
CA ILE A 16 11.75 4.33 0.19
C ILE A 16 11.43 3.84 -1.20
N LYS A 17 12.32 4.11 -2.16
CA LYS A 17 12.22 3.60 -3.53
C LYS A 17 12.78 2.18 -3.61
N VAL A 18 12.23 1.38 -4.52
CA VAL A 18 12.84 0.11 -4.88
C VAL A 18 14.12 0.41 -5.68
N LYS A 19 15.30 0.07 -5.14
CA LYS A 19 16.60 0.38 -5.78
C LYS A 19 16.79 -0.27 -7.15
N ASN A 20 16.26 -1.48 -7.35
CA ASN A 20 16.51 -2.32 -8.53
C ASN A 20 15.24 -2.91 -9.17
N GLY A 21 14.05 -2.34 -8.96
CA GLY A 21 12.82 -3.08 -9.30
C GLY A 21 11.57 -2.25 -9.55
N GLY A 22 10.71 -2.83 -10.40
CA GLY A 22 9.37 -2.36 -10.73
C GLY A 22 9.32 -1.31 -11.82
N THR A 23 8.94 -1.70 -13.03
CA THR A 23 8.61 -0.73 -14.09
C THR A 23 7.22 -0.17 -13.84
N CYS A 24 7.10 1.16 -13.81
CA CYS A 24 5.83 1.89 -13.82
C CYS A 24 5.59 2.43 -15.22
N THR A 25 4.37 2.25 -15.76
CA THR A 25 4.00 2.67 -17.12
C THR A 25 3.63 4.15 -17.22
N ASN A 26 3.45 4.83 -16.09
CA ASN A 26 2.99 6.22 -15.99
C ASN A 26 4.12 7.22 -15.70
N GLY A 27 5.40 6.83 -15.87
CA GLY A 27 6.56 7.69 -15.60
C GLY A 27 6.92 7.88 -14.11
N ASN A 28 6.10 7.35 -13.20
CA ASN A 28 6.37 7.36 -11.76
C ASN A 28 7.45 6.36 -11.36
N LYS A 29 7.86 6.38 -10.09
CA LYS A 29 8.83 5.44 -9.53
C LYS A 29 8.12 4.38 -8.70
N CYS A 30 8.62 3.14 -8.77
CA CYS A 30 8.10 2.08 -7.92
C CYS A 30 8.49 2.33 -6.47
N CYS A 31 7.47 2.53 -5.64
CA CYS A 31 7.64 2.84 -4.24
C CYS A 31 7.56 1.59 -3.37
N SER A 32 8.56 1.40 -2.53
CA SER A 32 8.58 0.31 -1.54
C SER A 32 7.86 0.71 -0.26
N VAL A 33 8.06 1.95 0.19
CA VAL A 33 7.40 2.50 1.39
C VAL A 33 6.85 3.86 1.05
N VAL A 34 5.53 3.96 1.05
CA VAL A 34 4.78 5.20 0.81
C VAL A 34 4.80 6.05 2.09
N LYS A 35 4.97 7.36 1.94
CA LYS A 35 4.89 8.28 3.10
C LYS A 35 3.49 8.23 3.70
N THR A 36 3.40 8.38 5.02
CA THR A 36 2.20 8.14 5.81
C THR A 36 0.98 8.90 5.29
N GLU A 37 1.15 10.16 4.91
CA GLU A 37 0.12 11.06 4.40
C GLU A 37 -0.45 10.66 3.02
N TYR A 38 0.26 9.82 2.26
CA TYR A 38 -0.17 9.33 0.94
C TYR A 38 -0.58 7.85 0.95
N ARG A 39 -0.62 7.20 2.13
CA ARG A 39 -1.06 5.80 2.23
C ARG A 39 -2.57 5.72 2.07
N THR A 40 -3.00 5.11 0.97
CA THR A 40 -4.43 4.90 0.66
C THR A 40 -4.82 3.44 0.53
N HIS A 41 -3.90 2.56 0.14
CA HIS A 41 -4.18 1.13 -0.08
C HIS A 41 -3.73 0.30 1.10
N CYS A 42 -4.39 -0.83 1.32
CA CYS A 42 -4.20 -1.62 2.53
C CYS A 42 -2.77 -2.12 2.66
N ARG A 43 -2.19 -2.53 1.54
CA ARG A 43 -0.78 -2.94 1.47
C ARG A 43 0.22 -1.83 1.82
N HIS A 44 -0.14 -0.55 1.64
CA HIS A 44 0.73 0.57 2.04
C HIS A 44 0.92 0.60 3.56
N PHE A 45 -0.03 0.01 4.29
CA PHE A 45 0.04 -0.19 5.72
C PHE A 45 0.58 -1.57 6.11
N LEU A 46 1.11 -2.36 5.16
CA LEU A 46 1.49 -3.77 5.34
C LEU A 46 0.32 -4.64 5.86
N GLY A 47 -0.90 -4.23 5.55
CA GLY A 47 -2.12 -4.95 5.93
C GLY A 47 -2.65 -5.84 4.81
N ALA A 48 -3.70 -6.58 5.15
CA ALA A 48 -4.52 -7.33 4.21
C ALA A 48 -6.01 -6.98 4.39
N CYS A 49 -6.75 -6.87 3.28
CA CYS A 49 -8.20 -6.71 3.31
C CYS A 49 -8.87 -8.02 3.74
N LEU A 50 -9.52 -8.02 4.89
CA LEU A 50 -10.22 -9.19 5.44
C LEU A 50 -11.64 -8.82 5.88
N ASN A 51 -12.57 -9.77 5.80
CA ASN A 51 -13.95 -9.57 6.29
C ASN A 51 -13.98 -9.38 7.82
N LYS A 52 -13.03 -9.98 8.54
CA LYS A 52 -12.90 -9.87 9.98
C LYS A 52 -11.42 -9.88 10.37
N CYS A 53 -11.06 -8.89 11.18
CA CYS A 53 -9.77 -8.79 11.84
C CYS A 53 -9.77 -9.63 13.13
N THR A 54 -8.64 -10.23 13.50
CA THR A 54 -8.47 -10.87 14.82
C THR A 54 -8.27 -9.82 15.91
N ASP A 55 -8.34 -10.18 17.20
CA ASP A 55 -8.30 -9.20 18.29
C ASP A 55 -6.94 -8.47 18.43
N ARG A 56 -5.91 -8.94 17.72
CA ARG A 56 -4.53 -8.43 17.80
C ARG A 56 -4.07 -7.82 16.48
N VAL A 57 -4.92 -7.07 15.77
CA VAL A 57 -4.50 -6.33 14.57
C VAL A 57 -5.06 -4.92 14.60
N TRP A 58 -4.34 -3.99 13.98
CA TRP A 58 -4.83 -2.63 13.78
C TRP A 58 -5.76 -2.58 12.57
N ILE A 59 -6.83 -1.79 12.67
CA ILE A 59 -7.77 -1.56 11.58
C ILE A 59 -7.47 -0.19 10.97
N ARG A 60 -7.29 -0.14 9.65
CA ARG A 60 -7.21 1.11 8.88
C ARG A 60 -8.26 1.13 7.77
N GLU A 61 -8.67 2.33 7.40
CA GLU A 61 -9.41 2.54 6.16
C GLU A 61 -8.44 2.46 4.98
N ALA A 62 -8.86 1.75 3.95
CA ALA A 62 -8.12 1.62 2.71
C ALA A 62 -9.10 1.55 1.55
N VAL A 63 -8.74 2.16 0.42
CA VAL A 63 -9.64 2.33 -0.73
C VAL A 63 -9.80 1.06 -1.58
N ASP A 64 -8.93 0.07 -1.36
CA ASP A 64 -8.86 -1.19 -2.09
C ASP A 64 -9.56 -2.36 -1.39
N CYS A 65 -10.09 -2.15 -0.19
CA CYS A 65 -10.92 -3.15 0.48
C CYS A 65 -12.38 -3.02 0.01
N ALA A 66 -13.04 -4.16 -0.23
CA ALA A 66 -14.47 -4.19 -0.53
C ALA A 66 -15.30 -3.66 0.65
N ASP A 67 -16.57 -3.27 0.41
CA ASP A 67 -17.46 -2.67 1.43
C ASP A 67 -17.61 -3.51 2.71
N ASN A 68 -17.47 -4.83 2.61
CA ASN A 68 -17.55 -5.78 3.72
C ASN A 68 -16.18 -6.17 4.31
N GLN A 69 -15.10 -5.57 3.82
CA GLN A 69 -13.73 -5.83 4.24
C GLN A 69 -13.13 -4.64 4.96
N ARG A 70 -12.12 -4.91 5.78
CA ARG A 70 -11.31 -3.88 6.44
C ARG A 70 -9.83 -4.20 6.25
N CYS A 71 -9.01 -3.15 6.23
CA CYS A 71 -7.57 -3.35 6.21
C CYS A 71 -7.07 -3.74 7.60
N CYS A 72 -6.68 -5.00 7.77
CA CYS A 72 -6.13 -5.54 9.00
C CYS A 72 -4.60 -5.55 8.94
N ILE A 73 -3.94 -4.94 9.92
CA ILE A 73 -2.48 -4.80 9.97
C ILE A 73 -1.96 -5.64 11.14
N LEU A 74 -1.13 -6.64 10.82
CA LEU A 74 -0.46 -7.48 11.82
C LEU A 74 0.54 -6.62 12.62
N ILE A 75 0.51 -6.80 13.95
CA ILE A 75 1.41 -6.18 14.93
C ILE A 75 2.40 -7.22 15.42
#